data_AF-A0A972GSH1-F1
#
_entry.id   AF-A0A972GSH1-F1
#
_cell.length_a   1.000
_cell.length_b   1.000
_cell.length_c   1.000
_cell.angle_alpha   90.00
_cell.angle_beta   90.00
_cell.angle_gamma   90.00
#
_symmetry.space_group_name_H-M   'P 1'
#
loop_
_entity.id
_entity.type
_entity.pdbx_description
1 polymer ?
#
loop_
_entity_poly.entity_id
_entity_poly.type
_entity_poly.pdbx_seq_one_letter_code
_entity_poly.pdbx_strand_id
1 'polypeptide(L)'
;MQSRYLRFGVSFALLFMFAYTIQAKTLTTCSAQGSCPVPAATGTQPDPPELTTVFEKAGNNRLNWQEAPALPGVAKGAPPDEFIGPHVPCVLLKAIGAVETQQTLGSTEFDGWKQFNANYGETGTTVISFDCGYGVMQITSGMDGSLNFKPDRVAAEPTYNMGTAAKILIQKWNAIAQVVGSNNPYITEHWYFAVWAYNSLSPVNHPKNPLFAMDRGDWQCGQDSNQNASRWPYQKKVWGCARNPPQYPDGTNL
;
A
#
# COMPACT_ATOMS: atom_id res chain seq x y z
N MET A 1 -14.16 -14.00 91.84
CA MET A 1 -12.78 -13.90 91.32
C MET A 1 -12.52 -15.09 90.42
N GLN A 2 -11.95 -14.82 89.24
CA GLN A 2 -11.42 -15.74 88.23
C GLN A 2 -12.41 -16.53 87.36
N SER A 3 -12.72 -15.87 86.23
CA SER A 3 -13.08 -16.44 84.94
C SER A 3 -11.94 -17.33 84.38
N ARG A 4 -12.31 -18.45 83.75
CA ARG A 4 -11.47 -19.17 82.78
C ARG A 4 -12.28 -19.41 81.51
N TYR A 5 -12.06 -18.57 80.51
CA TYR A 5 -12.61 -18.73 79.17
C TYR A 5 -11.80 -19.77 78.39
N LEU A 6 -12.54 -20.70 77.77
CA LEU A 6 -12.09 -21.69 76.80
C LEU A 6 -11.63 -20.97 75.52
N ARG A 7 -10.39 -21.22 75.06
CA ARG A 7 -9.90 -20.74 73.76
C ARG A 7 -10.33 -21.70 72.66
N PHE A 8 -11.31 -21.31 71.85
CA PHE A 8 -11.54 -21.92 70.54
C PHE A 8 -10.72 -21.15 69.50
N GLY A 9 -9.69 -21.82 68.95
CA GLY A 9 -8.95 -21.32 67.80
C GLY A 9 -9.78 -21.50 66.54
N VAL A 10 -10.26 -20.39 65.98
CA VAL A 10 -10.86 -20.36 64.65
C VAL A 10 -9.80 -19.78 63.71
N SER A 11 -9.13 -20.67 62.97
CA SER A 11 -8.40 -20.30 61.76
C SER A 11 -9.41 -19.93 60.68
N PHE A 12 -9.48 -18.65 60.32
CA PHE A 12 -10.13 -18.21 59.09
C PHE A 12 -9.06 -17.75 58.11
N ALA A 13 -8.95 -18.48 57.01
CA ALA A 13 -8.05 -18.21 55.91
C ALA A 13 -8.34 -16.83 55.31
N LEU A 14 -7.31 -16.00 55.16
CA LEU A 14 -7.35 -14.80 54.34
C LEU A 14 -7.49 -15.22 52.87
N LEU A 15 -8.69 -15.12 52.31
CA LEU A 15 -8.91 -15.10 50.87
C LEU A 15 -8.38 -13.77 50.32
N PHE A 16 -7.18 -13.80 49.74
CA PHE A 16 -6.72 -12.74 48.83
C PHE A 16 -7.57 -12.83 47.55
N MET A 17 -8.64 -12.06 47.46
CA MET A 17 -9.24 -11.73 46.16
C MET A 17 -8.26 -10.82 45.42
N PHE A 18 -7.47 -11.41 44.51
CA PHE A 18 -6.85 -10.65 43.44
C PHE A 18 -7.97 -10.11 42.56
N ALA A 19 -8.32 -8.84 42.75
CA ALA A 19 -9.08 -8.09 41.76
C ALA A 19 -8.20 -8.00 40.51
N TYR A 20 -8.46 -8.87 39.53
CA TYR A 20 -7.97 -8.65 38.17
C TYR A 20 -8.68 -7.39 37.66
N THR A 21 -8.00 -6.25 37.75
CA THR A 21 -8.35 -5.11 36.93
C THR A 21 -8.10 -5.53 35.50
N ILE A 22 -9.16 -5.82 34.75
CA ILE A 22 -9.10 -5.81 33.29
C ILE A 22 -8.83 -4.35 32.95
N GLN A 23 -7.55 -4.03 32.80
CA GLN A 23 -7.13 -2.79 32.19
C GLN A 23 -7.60 -2.90 30.75
N ALA A 24 -8.79 -2.35 30.47
CA ALA A 24 -9.21 -2.08 29.11
C ALA A 24 -8.02 -1.38 28.45
N LYS A 25 -7.42 -2.03 27.44
CA LYS A 25 -6.47 -1.37 26.57
C LYS A 25 -7.22 -0.18 26.00
N THR A 26 -6.95 0.99 26.54
CA THR A 26 -7.29 2.25 25.92
C THR A 26 -6.77 2.14 24.50
N LEU A 27 -7.70 2.12 23.54
CA LEU A 27 -7.39 2.30 22.12
C LEU A 27 -6.54 3.57 22.05
N THR A 28 -5.24 3.38 21.87
CA THR A 28 -4.29 4.46 21.78
C THR A 28 -4.74 5.33 20.62
N THR A 29 -5.16 6.54 20.98
CA THR A 29 -5.42 7.70 20.15
C THR A 29 -4.76 7.60 18.77
N CYS A 30 -5.58 7.62 17.73
CA CYS A 30 -5.14 7.72 16.33
C CYS A 30 -4.06 8.79 16.19
N SER A 31 -2.88 8.38 15.71
CA SER A 31 -1.87 9.31 15.23
C SER A 31 -2.51 10.27 14.22
N ALA A 32 -2.24 11.56 14.41
CA ALA A 32 -2.87 12.69 13.76
C ALA A 32 -3.26 12.48 12.29
N GLN A 33 -4.55 12.67 11.97
CA GLN A 33 -5.00 13.21 10.69
C GLN A 33 -4.45 14.64 10.55
N GLY A 34 -3.13 14.79 10.39
CA GLY A 34 -2.50 16.08 10.16
C GLY A 34 -2.81 16.54 8.75
N SER A 35 -3.40 17.74 8.57
CA SER A 35 -3.45 18.59 7.35
C SER A 35 -3.78 17.97 5.97
N CYS A 36 -4.01 16.67 5.86
CA CYS A 36 -4.19 16.00 4.58
C CYS A 36 -5.57 16.34 4.00
N PRO A 37 -5.69 16.53 2.67
CA PRO A 37 -6.91 17.12 2.08
C PRO A 37 -8.20 16.29 2.28
N VAL A 38 -8.08 14.99 2.47
CA VAL A 38 -9.19 14.05 2.57
C VAL A 38 -9.11 13.33 3.92
N PRO A 39 -10.21 13.22 4.67
CA PRO A 39 -10.22 12.42 5.88
C PRO A 39 -10.05 10.92 5.56
N ALA A 40 -9.43 10.16 6.48
CA ALA A 40 -9.46 8.71 6.42
C ALA A 40 -10.91 8.19 6.41
N ALA A 41 -11.17 7.19 5.58
CA ALA A 41 -12.39 6.41 5.62
C ALA A 41 -12.19 5.16 6.49
N THR A 42 -13.29 4.52 6.87
CA THR A 42 -13.28 3.23 7.56
C THR A 42 -13.85 2.17 6.62
N GLY A 43 -13.19 1.02 6.54
CA GLY A 43 -13.64 -0.07 5.69
C GLY A 43 -12.95 -1.40 6.02
N THR A 44 -13.46 -2.47 5.43
CA THR A 44 -12.87 -3.81 5.54
C THR A 44 -11.76 -3.97 4.53
N GLN A 45 -10.59 -4.43 4.99
CA GLN A 45 -9.46 -4.74 4.13
C GLN A 45 -9.78 -5.96 3.25
N PRO A 46 -9.83 -5.82 1.91
CA PRO A 46 -10.16 -6.93 1.02
C PRO A 46 -9.06 -7.98 1.03
N ASP A 47 -9.44 -9.25 0.87
CA ASP A 47 -8.50 -10.37 0.84
C ASP A 47 -7.61 -10.33 -0.43
N PRO A 48 -6.40 -10.93 -0.41
CA PRO A 48 -5.48 -10.94 -1.55
C PRO A 48 -6.07 -11.39 -2.90
N PRO A 49 -7.00 -12.38 -2.98
CA PRO A 49 -7.61 -12.78 -4.24
C PRO A 49 -8.55 -11.71 -4.81
N GLU A 50 -9.25 -10.99 -3.94
CA GLU A 50 -10.12 -9.88 -4.33
C GLU A 50 -9.27 -8.73 -4.90
N LEU A 51 -8.19 -8.37 -4.20
CA LEU A 51 -7.23 -7.35 -4.65
C LEU A 51 -6.59 -7.73 -5.99
N THR A 52 -6.18 -8.99 -6.14
CA THR A 52 -5.63 -9.52 -7.39
C THR A 52 -6.58 -9.31 -8.57
N THR A 53 -7.85 -9.65 -8.37
CA THR A 53 -8.90 -9.44 -9.38
C THR A 53 -9.04 -7.96 -9.75
N VAL A 54 -8.98 -7.08 -8.75
CA VAL A 54 -9.11 -5.63 -8.98
C VAL A 54 -7.90 -5.07 -9.73
N PHE A 55 -6.67 -5.48 -9.38
CA PHE A 55 -5.46 -5.11 -10.12
C PHE A 55 -5.54 -5.52 -11.58
N GLU A 56 -6.00 -6.74 -11.85
CA GLU A 56 -6.14 -7.25 -13.22
C GLU A 56 -7.21 -6.50 -14.01
N LYS A 57 -8.33 -6.15 -13.37
CA LYS A 57 -9.34 -5.29 -14.00
C LYS A 57 -8.80 -3.89 -14.27
N ALA A 58 -8.10 -3.28 -13.33
CA ALA A 58 -7.52 -1.94 -13.48
C ALA A 58 -6.49 -1.90 -14.64
N GLY A 59 -5.56 -2.86 -14.68
CA GLY A 59 -4.52 -2.93 -15.71
C GLY A 59 -5.06 -3.23 -17.12
N ASN A 60 -6.16 -3.97 -17.21
CA ASN A 60 -6.79 -4.32 -18.49
C ASN A 60 -7.96 -3.41 -18.88
N ASN A 61 -8.16 -2.28 -18.19
CA ASN A 61 -9.26 -1.35 -18.45
C ASN A 61 -10.65 -2.03 -18.44
N ARG A 62 -10.88 -2.89 -17.45
CA ARG A 62 -12.14 -3.64 -17.24
C ARG A 62 -12.97 -3.14 -16.05
N LEU A 63 -12.55 -2.06 -15.40
CA LEU A 63 -13.36 -1.35 -14.41
C LEU A 63 -14.33 -0.43 -15.13
N ASN A 64 -15.60 -0.47 -14.76
CA ASN A 64 -16.63 0.39 -15.35
C ASN A 64 -16.58 1.82 -14.76
N TRP A 65 -17.41 2.70 -15.31
CA TRP A 65 -17.45 4.12 -14.92
C TRP A 65 -17.94 4.37 -13.49
N GLN A 66 -18.63 3.40 -12.88
CA GLN A 66 -18.98 3.45 -11.47
C GLN A 66 -17.79 3.02 -10.61
N GLU A 67 -16.98 2.05 -11.04
CA GLU A 67 -15.90 1.46 -10.25
C GLU A 67 -14.64 2.35 -10.18
N ALA A 68 -14.31 3.10 -11.24
CA ALA A 68 -13.05 3.83 -11.35
C ALA A 68 -13.16 5.04 -12.30
N PRO A 69 -12.21 6.01 -12.25
CA PRO A 69 -12.15 7.06 -13.26
C PRO A 69 -11.77 6.47 -14.63
N ALA A 70 -12.26 7.08 -15.71
CA ALA A 70 -11.88 6.69 -17.06
C ALA A 70 -10.36 6.84 -17.29
N LEU A 71 -9.77 5.83 -17.91
CA LEU A 71 -8.35 5.79 -18.25
C LEU A 71 -8.10 6.51 -19.60
N PRO A 72 -7.03 7.30 -19.72
CA PRO A 72 -6.62 7.88 -21.00
C PRO A 72 -5.99 6.82 -21.91
N GLY A 73 -5.95 7.09 -23.22
CA GLY A 73 -5.18 6.26 -24.16
C GLY A 73 -3.68 6.28 -23.86
N VAL A 74 -2.97 5.25 -24.31
CA VAL A 74 -1.53 5.06 -24.04
C VAL A 74 -0.73 5.38 -25.29
N ALA A 75 0.22 6.32 -25.17
CA ALA A 75 1.14 6.66 -26.25
C ALA A 75 2.02 5.45 -26.60
N LYS A 76 2.26 5.19 -27.88
CA LYS A 76 3.12 4.12 -28.36
C LYS A 76 4.00 4.64 -29.50
N GLY A 77 5.22 4.12 -29.61
CA GLY A 77 6.22 4.56 -30.59
C GLY A 77 7.18 5.63 -30.06
N ALA A 78 8.30 5.81 -30.78
CA ALA A 78 9.37 6.74 -30.43
C ALA A 78 9.89 7.49 -31.69
N PRO A 79 9.46 8.75 -31.96
CA PRO A 79 8.47 9.52 -31.20
C PRO A 79 7.09 8.84 -31.21
N PRO A 80 6.19 9.16 -30.27
CA PRO A 80 4.85 8.57 -30.27
C PRO A 80 4.11 8.86 -31.58
N ASP A 81 3.65 7.82 -32.26
CA ASP A 81 2.93 7.89 -33.52
C ASP A 81 1.48 7.38 -33.40
N GLU A 82 1.15 6.73 -32.28
CA GLU A 82 -0.15 6.13 -32.01
C GLU A 82 -0.58 6.31 -30.55
N PHE A 83 -1.89 6.48 -30.31
CA PHE A 83 -2.51 6.26 -29.00
C PHE A 83 -3.37 5.00 -29.05
N ILE A 84 -2.98 3.97 -28.31
CA ILE A 84 -3.73 2.72 -28.22
C ILE A 84 -4.73 2.74 -27.06
N GLY A 85 -5.58 1.71 -27.00
CA GLY A 85 -6.50 1.50 -25.88
C GLY A 85 -5.78 1.47 -24.52
N PRO A 86 -6.44 1.93 -23.43
CA PRO A 86 -5.82 1.98 -22.12
C PRO A 86 -5.34 0.61 -21.64
N HIS A 87 -4.07 0.53 -21.24
CA HIS A 87 -3.47 -0.67 -20.69
C HIS A 87 -2.30 -0.32 -19.76
N VAL A 88 -2.19 -1.06 -18.66
CA VAL A 88 -1.02 -1.09 -17.79
C VAL A 88 -0.71 -2.56 -17.49
N PRO A 89 0.54 -3.02 -17.62
CA PRO A 89 0.93 -4.36 -17.21
C PRO A 89 0.50 -4.64 -15.76
N CYS A 90 -0.33 -5.67 -15.56
CA CYS A 90 -0.93 -5.93 -14.25
C CYS A 90 0.12 -6.18 -13.16
N VAL A 91 1.22 -6.84 -13.53
CA VAL A 91 2.39 -7.06 -12.66
C VAL A 91 2.96 -5.76 -12.10
N LEU A 92 2.91 -4.64 -12.85
CA LEU A 92 3.39 -3.34 -12.37
C LEU A 92 2.46 -2.73 -11.33
N LEU A 93 1.15 -2.76 -11.55
CA LEU A 93 0.21 -2.24 -10.55
C LEU A 93 0.31 -3.05 -9.24
N LYS A 94 0.36 -4.38 -9.37
CA LYS A 94 0.58 -5.32 -8.27
C LYS A 94 1.89 -5.02 -7.53
N ALA A 95 3.01 -4.89 -8.23
CA ALA A 95 4.31 -4.62 -7.62
C ALA A 95 4.40 -3.21 -6.99
N ILE A 96 3.80 -2.19 -7.64
CA ILE A 96 3.71 -0.83 -7.09
C ILE A 96 2.92 -0.88 -5.77
N GLY A 97 1.70 -1.43 -5.77
CA GLY A 97 0.90 -1.51 -4.55
C GLY A 97 1.60 -2.28 -3.42
N ALA A 98 2.38 -3.32 -3.75
CA ALA A 98 3.16 -4.04 -2.75
C ALA A 98 4.27 -3.13 -2.14
N VAL A 99 4.94 -2.32 -2.96
CA VAL A 99 5.99 -1.38 -2.51
C VAL A 99 5.40 -0.21 -1.73
N GLU A 100 4.24 0.28 -2.12
CA GLU A 100 3.62 1.48 -1.54
C GLU A 100 3.18 1.28 -0.09
N THR A 101 2.72 0.08 0.29
CA THR A 101 2.20 -0.16 1.65
C THR A 101 3.02 -1.12 2.49
N GLN A 102 4.23 -1.48 2.03
CA GLN A 102 5.10 -2.56 2.53
C GLN A 102 5.42 -2.57 4.05
N GLN A 103 5.04 -1.54 4.81
CA GLN A 103 5.09 -1.47 6.29
C GLN A 103 3.95 -0.56 6.81
N THR A 104 2.80 -1.14 7.13
CA THR A 104 1.60 -0.44 7.60
C THR A 104 1.42 -0.65 9.11
N LEU A 105 1.29 0.43 9.88
CA LEU A 105 1.22 0.39 11.34
C LEU A 105 -0.06 -0.22 11.90
N GLY A 106 -0.14 -1.53 12.09
CA GLY A 106 -1.31 -2.16 12.73
C GLY A 106 -1.66 -3.54 12.19
N SER A 107 -1.05 -3.94 11.08
CA SER A 107 -1.13 -5.32 10.58
C SER A 107 0.03 -6.16 11.15
N THR A 108 -0.27 -7.43 11.40
CA THR A 108 0.72 -8.44 11.80
C THR A 108 1.12 -9.36 10.64
N GLU A 109 0.55 -9.10 9.46
CA GLU A 109 0.78 -9.82 8.22
C GLU A 109 1.78 -9.03 7.35
N PHE A 110 2.20 -9.61 6.22
CA PHE A 110 2.91 -8.81 5.22
C PHE A 110 2.02 -7.64 4.74
N ASP A 111 2.54 -6.41 4.82
CA ASP A 111 1.77 -5.18 4.61
C ASP A 111 1.65 -4.74 3.14
N GLY A 112 2.10 -5.54 2.18
CA GLY A 112 1.78 -5.26 0.77
C GLY A 112 0.26 -5.29 0.55
N TRP A 113 -0.24 -4.36 -0.26
CA TRP A 113 -1.65 -4.24 -0.64
C TRP A 113 -2.67 -3.84 0.45
N LYS A 114 -2.29 -2.94 1.35
CA LYS A 114 -3.20 -2.44 2.40
C LYS A 114 -3.93 -1.16 1.97
N GLN A 115 -5.26 -1.24 1.77
CA GLN A 115 -6.11 -0.05 1.66
C GLN A 115 -6.39 0.54 3.05
N PHE A 116 -6.64 -0.34 4.01
CA PHE A 116 -6.95 -0.01 5.39
C PHE A 116 -5.91 -0.59 6.33
N ASN A 117 -5.70 0.11 7.44
CA ASN A 117 -4.80 -0.28 8.51
C ASN A 117 -5.41 -1.40 9.36
N ALA A 118 -5.45 -2.60 8.80
CA ALA A 118 -6.03 -3.81 9.37
C ALA A 118 -5.46 -5.08 8.71
N ASN A 119 -5.63 -6.24 9.36
CA ASN A 119 -5.38 -7.53 8.69
C ASN A 119 -6.46 -7.77 7.60
N TYR A 120 -6.20 -8.72 6.70
CA TYR A 120 -7.17 -9.11 5.69
C TYR A 120 -8.50 -9.58 6.32
N GLY A 121 -9.64 -9.12 5.77
CA GLY A 121 -10.97 -9.39 6.31
C GLY A 121 -11.38 -8.54 7.53
N GLU A 122 -10.47 -7.76 8.12
CA GLU A 122 -10.75 -6.92 9.28
C GLU A 122 -11.05 -5.46 8.88
N THR A 123 -11.74 -4.74 9.77
CA THR A 123 -12.05 -3.31 9.57
C THR A 123 -10.92 -2.43 10.11
N GLY A 124 -10.50 -1.47 9.30
CA GLY A 124 -9.51 -0.46 9.67
C GLY A 124 -9.84 0.90 9.09
N THR A 125 -8.97 1.88 9.37
CA THR A 125 -9.01 3.20 8.73
C THR A 125 -8.08 3.23 7.54
N THR A 126 -8.34 4.08 6.54
CA THR A 126 -7.50 4.23 5.34
C THR A 126 -6.02 4.39 5.72
N VAL A 127 -5.13 3.67 5.03
CA VAL A 127 -3.68 3.90 5.15
C VAL A 127 -3.35 5.27 4.58
N ILE A 128 -2.89 6.20 5.43
CA ILE A 128 -2.47 7.54 5.03
C ILE A 128 -1.02 7.76 5.49
N SER A 129 -0.11 7.99 4.56
CA SER A 129 1.29 8.31 4.84
C SER A 129 1.49 9.76 5.29
N PHE A 130 2.68 10.06 5.79
CA PHE A 130 3.06 11.41 6.25
C PHE A 130 3.04 12.47 5.14
N ASP A 131 3.14 12.07 3.87
CA ASP A 131 3.05 12.93 2.70
C ASP A 131 1.65 12.92 2.05
N CYS A 132 0.63 12.45 2.79
CA CYS A 132 -0.75 12.36 2.34
C CYS A 132 -0.94 11.48 1.10
N GLY A 133 -0.23 10.35 1.02
CA GLY A 133 -0.54 9.25 0.12
C GLY A 133 -1.64 8.37 0.70
N TYR A 134 -2.64 8.01 -0.11
CA TYR A 134 -3.83 7.30 0.37
C TYR A 134 -3.94 5.88 -0.19
N GLY A 135 -4.23 4.94 0.70
CA GLY A 135 -4.64 3.58 0.40
C GLY A 135 -3.57 2.73 -0.27
N VAL A 136 -4.01 1.66 -0.92
CA VAL A 136 -3.14 0.59 -1.46
C VAL A 136 -2.11 1.09 -2.48
N MET A 137 -2.44 2.14 -3.23
CA MET A 137 -1.55 2.72 -4.24
C MET A 137 -0.90 4.04 -3.81
N GLN A 138 -1.05 4.44 -2.54
CA GLN A 138 -0.51 5.66 -1.94
C GLN A 138 -0.65 6.90 -2.85
N ILE A 139 -1.89 7.16 -3.29
CA ILE A 139 -2.16 8.27 -4.23
C ILE A 139 -2.11 9.59 -3.48
N THR A 140 -1.15 10.44 -3.81
CA THR A 140 -1.03 11.82 -3.26
C THR A 140 -1.51 12.89 -4.23
N SER A 141 -1.14 12.77 -5.51
CA SER A 141 -1.42 13.79 -6.52
C SER A 141 -2.91 13.86 -6.85
N GLY A 142 -3.50 15.05 -6.81
CA GLY A 142 -4.92 15.28 -7.12
C GLY A 142 -5.89 15.02 -5.96
N MET A 143 -5.38 14.69 -4.77
CA MET A 143 -6.22 14.48 -3.58
C MET A 143 -6.90 15.75 -3.07
N ASP A 144 -6.46 16.93 -3.52
CA ASP A 144 -7.14 18.22 -3.34
C ASP A 144 -8.31 18.44 -4.32
N GLY A 145 -8.58 17.49 -5.22
CA GLY A 145 -9.60 17.60 -6.26
C GLY A 145 -9.13 18.28 -7.55
N SER A 146 -7.83 18.57 -7.68
CA SER A 146 -7.26 19.22 -8.88
C SER A 146 -7.20 18.30 -10.11
N LEU A 147 -7.35 16.99 -9.93
CA LEU A 147 -7.37 16.00 -11.00
C LEU A 147 -8.76 15.40 -11.17
N ASN A 148 -9.12 15.03 -12.41
CA ASN A 148 -10.43 14.49 -12.80
C ASN A 148 -10.67 13.06 -12.25
N PHE A 149 -10.75 12.91 -10.93
CA PHE A 149 -11.22 11.75 -10.16
C PHE A 149 -11.80 12.25 -8.81
N LYS A 150 -12.36 11.34 -8.00
CA LYS A 150 -13.01 11.65 -6.72
C LYS A 150 -12.11 11.27 -5.53
N PRO A 151 -11.49 12.24 -4.81
CA PRO A 151 -10.53 11.94 -3.75
C PRO A 151 -11.10 11.15 -2.56
N ASP A 152 -12.35 11.42 -2.18
CA ASP A 152 -13.09 10.67 -1.15
C ASP A 152 -13.17 9.17 -1.48
N ARG A 153 -13.43 8.84 -2.75
CA ARG A 153 -13.46 7.44 -3.20
C ARG A 153 -12.07 6.81 -3.24
N VAL A 154 -11.01 7.57 -3.55
CA VAL A 154 -9.62 7.07 -3.46
C VAL A 154 -9.28 6.63 -2.04
N ALA A 155 -9.75 7.37 -1.04
CA ALA A 155 -9.54 7.02 0.37
C ALA A 155 -10.42 5.84 0.82
N ALA A 156 -11.66 5.76 0.34
CA ALA A 156 -12.66 4.80 0.83
C ALA A 156 -12.74 3.48 0.06
N GLU A 157 -12.36 3.44 -1.21
CA GLU A 157 -12.67 2.31 -2.09
C GLU A 157 -11.39 1.73 -2.73
N PRO A 158 -10.99 0.49 -2.37
CA PRO A 158 -9.82 -0.16 -2.96
C PRO A 158 -9.85 -0.18 -4.50
N THR A 159 -11.01 -0.48 -5.08
CA THR A 159 -11.22 -0.50 -6.54
C THR A 159 -11.00 0.85 -7.20
N TYR A 160 -11.55 1.91 -6.60
CA TYR A 160 -11.37 3.26 -7.12
C TYR A 160 -9.93 3.75 -6.96
N ASN A 161 -9.28 3.38 -5.85
CA ASN A 161 -7.86 3.65 -5.59
C ASN A 161 -6.97 3.02 -6.68
N MET A 162 -7.10 1.71 -6.92
CA MET A 162 -6.31 1.01 -7.95
C MET A 162 -6.60 1.49 -9.37
N GLY A 163 -7.85 1.79 -9.71
CA GLY A 163 -8.21 2.38 -11.01
C GLY A 163 -7.62 3.79 -11.19
N THR A 164 -7.58 4.59 -10.13
CA THR A 164 -6.94 5.92 -10.14
C THR A 164 -5.42 5.82 -10.31
N ALA A 165 -4.78 4.82 -9.70
CA ALA A 165 -3.35 4.57 -9.89
C ALA A 165 -3.01 4.18 -11.33
N ALA A 166 -3.82 3.32 -11.96
CA ALA A 166 -3.67 3.00 -13.39
C ALA A 166 -3.77 4.25 -14.27
N LYS A 167 -4.74 5.14 -13.98
CA LYS A 167 -4.86 6.43 -14.67
C LYS A 167 -3.61 7.29 -14.52
N ILE A 168 -3.11 7.45 -13.29
CA ILE A 168 -1.92 8.26 -13.00
C ILE A 168 -0.70 7.67 -13.71
N LEU A 169 -0.51 6.35 -13.68
CA LEU A 169 0.63 5.71 -14.32
C LEU A 169 0.63 5.89 -15.84
N ILE A 170 -0.54 5.81 -16.50
CA ILE A 170 -0.66 6.14 -17.94
C ILE A 170 -0.37 7.62 -18.19
N GLN A 171 -0.86 8.53 -17.34
CA GLN A 171 -0.56 9.96 -17.46
C GLN A 171 0.95 10.22 -17.38
N LYS A 172 1.66 9.52 -16.48
CA LYS A 172 3.11 9.65 -16.37
C LYS A 172 3.84 9.06 -17.56
N TRP A 173 3.41 7.89 -18.05
CA TRP A 173 3.91 7.33 -19.30
C TRP A 173 3.77 8.32 -20.47
N ASN A 174 2.60 8.93 -20.63
CA ASN A 174 2.33 9.87 -21.72
C ASN A 174 3.09 11.20 -21.59
N ALA A 175 3.49 11.60 -20.37
CA ALA A 175 4.13 12.89 -20.11
C ALA A 175 5.67 12.86 -20.22
N ILE A 176 6.29 11.69 -20.24
CA ILE A 176 7.75 11.55 -20.23
C ILE A 176 8.26 11.48 -21.67
N ALA A 177 9.27 12.31 -21.99
CA ALA A 177 9.91 12.31 -23.31
C ALA A 177 10.91 11.16 -23.50
N GLN A 178 11.52 10.68 -22.40
CA GLN A 178 12.44 9.53 -22.42
C GLN A 178 11.67 8.23 -22.55
N VAL A 179 12.05 7.42 -23.52
CA VAL A 179 11.44 6.10 -23.78
C VAL A 179 12.48 5.01 -23.68
N VAL A 180 12.04 3.80 -23.36
CA VAL A 180 12.86 2.59 -23.44
C VAL A 180 12.41 1.79 -24.66
N GLY A 181 13.39 1.28 -25.42
CA GLY A 181 13.12 0.47 -26.61
C GLY A 181 12.23 1.20 -27.61
N SER A 182 11.17 0.53 -28.07
CA SER A 182 10.19 1.06 -29.03
C SER A 182 9.00 1.79 -28.40
N ASN A 183 9.04 2.08 -27.09
CA ASN A 183 7.91 2.66 -26.36
C ASN A 183 6.62 1.83 -26.52
N ASN A 184 6.76 0.52 -26.53
CA ASN A 184 5.64 -0.43 -26.60
C ASN A 184 5.07 -0.70 -25.20
N PRO A 185 3.83 -0.27 -24.87
CA PRO A 185 3.24 -0.44 -23.54
C PRO A 185 2.90 -1.89 -23.17
N TYR A 186 2.97 -2.83 -24.12
CA TYR A 186 2.82 -4.27 -23.84
C TYR A 186 4.12 -4.93 -23.35
N ILE A 187 5.25 -4.20 -23.34
CA ILE A 187 6.52 -4.68 -22.80
C ILE A 187 6.73 -4.01 -21.46
N THR A 188 6.75 -4.79 -20.39
CA THR A 188 6.79 -4.29 -19.01
C THR A 188 7.98 -3.35 -18.80
N GLU A 189 9.18 -3.74 -19.23
CA GLU A 189 10.43 -2.99 -19.07
C GLU A 189 10.38 -1.60 -19.71
N HIS A 190 9.52 -1.40 -20.72
CA HIS A 190 9.38 -0.09 -21.34
C HIS A 190 8.78 0.96 -20.40
N TRP A 191 8.08 0.52 -19.35
CA TRP A 191 7.46 1.40 -18.35
C TRP A 191 8.45 1.97 -17.33
N TYR A 192 9.75 1.70 -17.47
CA TYR A 192 10.78 2.08 -16.50
C TYR A 192 10.68 3.54 -16.03
N PHE A 193 10.57 4.50 -16.96
CA PHE A 193 10.49 5.91 -16.60
C PHE A 193 9.14 6.28 -15.98
N ALA A 194 8.04 5.67 -16.42
CA ALA A 194 6.72 5.89 -15.82
C ALA A 194 6.67 5.36 -14.38
N VAL A 195 7.25 4.17 -14.12
CA VAL A 195 7.42 3.61 -12.78
C VAL A 195 8.26 4.53 -11.91
N TRP A 196 9.39 5.03 -12.42
CA TRP A 196 10.18 6.01 -11.67
C TRP A 196 9.37 7.27 -11.36
N ALA A 197 8.69 7.83 -12.35
CA ALA A 197 7.92 9.04 -12.18
C ALA A 197 6.74 8.87 -11.22
N TYR A 198 6.23 7.66 -11.02
CA TYR A 198 5.16 7.36 -10.06
C TYR A 198 5.55 7.81 -8.65
N ASN A 199 6.77 7.48 -8.21
CA ASN A 199 7.37 7.94 -6.95
C ASN A 199 8.21 9.22 -7.11
N SER A 200 7.86 10.04 -8.11
CA SER A 200 8.57 11.27 -8.53
C SER A 200 9.96 11.04 -9.15
N LEU A 201 10.26 11.78 -10.23
CA LEU A 201 11.57 11.84 -10.89
C LEU A 201 12.60 12.63 -10.04
N SER A 202 12.73 12.29 -8.76
CA SER A 202 13.60 12.97 -7.80
C SER A 202 15.05 12.46 -7.88
N PRO A 203 16.06 13.33 -7.69
CA PRO A 203 17.47 12.92 -7.54
C PRO A 203 17.69 11.86 -6.44
N VAL A 204 16.87 11.89 -5.38
CA VAL A 204 16.99 10.93 -4.27
C VAL A 204 16.68 9.51 -4.74
N ASN A 205 15.73 9.35 -5.67
CA ASN A 205 15.36 8.06 -6.28
C ASN A 205 16.13 7.76 -7.57
N HIS A 206 17.14 8.58 -7.90
CA HIS A 206 17.92 8.36 -9.10
C HIS A 206 18.74 7.07 -8.97
N PRO A 207 18.74 6.18 -9.97
CA PRO A 207 19.48 4.90 -9.89
C PRO A 207 20.99 5.05 -9.67
N LYS A 208 21.56 6.19 -10.11
CA LYS A 208 22.97 6.58 -9.90
C LYS A 208 23.23 7.36 -8.62
N ASN A 209 22.24 7.50 -7.73
CA ASN A 209 22.46 8.18 -6.46
C ASN A 209 23.52 7.38 -5.65
N PRO A 210 24.64 8.02 -5.23
CA PRO A 210 25.74 7.34 -4.55
C PRO A 210 25.37 6.77 -3.17
N LEU A 211 24.24 7.18 -2.58
CA LEU A 211 23.71 6.57 -1.35
C LEU A 211 23.33 5.10 -1.53
N PHE A 212 23.15 4.68 -2.78
CA PHE A 212 22.83 3.32 -3.15
C PHE A 212 24.15 2.58 -3.49
N ALA A 213 24.59 1.62 -2.65
CA ALA A 213 25.69 0.66 -2.91
C ALA A 213 25.54 -0.22 -4.18
N MET A 214 26.48 -0.16 -5.13
CA MET A 214 26.33 -0.80 -6.46
C MET A 214 26.06 -2.32 -6.45
N ASP A 215 26.48 -3.02 -5.40
CA ASP A 215 26.40 -4.47 -5.21
C ASP A 215 25.19 -4.93 -4.36
N ARG A 216 24.21 -4.06 -4.12
CA ARG A 216 23.03 -4.33 -3.26
C ARG A 216 22.18 -5.57 -3.61
N GLY A 217 22.35 -6.18 -4.79
CA GLY A 217 21.50 -7.27 -5.27
C GLY A 217 20.05 -6.84 -5.58
N ASP A 218 19.18 -7.83 -5.78
CA ASP A 218 17.76 -7.60 -6.07
C ASP A 218 16.96 -7.42 -4.77
N TRP A 219 15.97 -6.52 -4.79
CA TRP A 219 15.02 -6.38 -3.68
C TRP A 219 14.14 -7.62 -3.59
N GLN A 220 14.06 -8.21 -2.41
CA GLN A 220 13.34 -9.47 -2.13
C GLN A 220 11.89 -9.23 -1.67
N CYS A 221 11.36 -8.01 -1.84
CA CYS A 221 9.98 -7.69 -1.53
C CYS A 221 9.53 -8.07 -0.10
N GLY A 222 10.39 -7.82 0.88
CA GLY A 222 10.13 -8.14 2.30
C GLY A 222 10.32 -9.60 2.69
N GLN A 223 10.75 -10.48 1.78
CA GLN A 223 11.11 -11.86 2.11
C GLN A 223 12.45 -11.98 2.86
N ASP A 224 13.34 -10.98 2.72
CA ASP A 224 14.60 -10.90 3.46
C ASP A 224 14.55 -9.71 4.42
N SER A 225 14.41 -10.01 5.71
CA SER A 225 14.34 -9.02 6.80
C SER A 225 15.64 -8.25 7.02
N ASN A 226 16.76 -8.69 6.43
CA ASN A 226 18.02 -7.97 6.49
C ASN A 226 18.07 -6.82 5.47
N GLN A 227 17.16 -6.80 4.48
CA GLN A 227 17.12 -5.73 3.49
C GLN A 227 16.40 -4.49 4.04
N ASN A 228 17.12 -3.38 4.10
CA ASN A 228 16.54 -2.08 4.44
C ASN A 228 16.05 -1.37 3.15
N ALA A 229 14.74 -1.16 3.01
CA ALA A 229 14.11 -0.55 1.83
C ALA A 229 14.70 0.81 1.42
N SER A 230 15.24 1.59 2.37
CA SER A 230 15.91 2.88 2.10
C SER A 230 17.21 2.75 1.28
N ARG A 231 17.73 1.53 1.09
CA ARG A 231 18.97 1.25 0.35
C ARG A 231 18.71 0.84 -1.11
N TRP A 232 17.45 0.78 -1.54
CA TRP A 232 17.06 0.50 -2.92
C TRP A 232 16.30 1.69 -3.51
N PRO A 233 16.64 2.12 -4.74
CA PRO A 233 15.84 3.10 -5.45
C PRO A 233 14.46 2.51 -5.78
N TYR A 234 13.45 3.37 -5.88
CA TYR A 234 12.04 2.97 -6.03
C TYR A 234 11.82 1.94 -7.15
N GLN A 235 12.38 2.18 -8.33
CA GLN A 235 12.31 1.30 -9.49
C GLN A 235 12.80 -0.10 -9.14
N LYS A 236 13.95 -0.22 -8.45
CA LYS A 236 14.50 -1.52 -8.05
C LYS A 236 13.59 -2.25 -7.06
N LYS A 237 12.86 -1.54 -6.19
CA LYS A 237 11.86 -2.16 -5.32
C LYS A 237 10.69 -2.72 -6.13
N VAL A 238 10.16 -1.95 -7.07
CA VAL A 238 9.04 -2.39 -7.94
C VAL A 238 9.47 -3.61 -8.78
N TRP A 239 10.60 -3.53 -9.48
CA TRP A 239 11.10 -4.65 -10.29
C TRP A 239 11.48 -5.86 -9.43
N GLY A 240 12.03 -5.63 -8.24
CA GLY A 240 12.35 -6.69 -7.28
C GLY A 240 11.08 -7.40 -6.79
N CYS A 241 10.02 -6.67 -6.49
CA CYS A 241 8.72 -7.27 -6.17
C CYS A 241 8.11 -8.02 -7.34
N ALA A 242 8.19 -7.49 -8.57
CA ALA A 242 7.73 -8.19 -9.76
C ALA A 242 8.48 -9.52 -9.99
N ARG A 243 9.78 -9.58 -9.63
CA ARG A 243 10.60 -10.79 -9.73
C ARG A 243 10.42 -11.76 -8.56
N ASN A 244 10.32 -11.20 -7.35
CA ASN A 244 10.26 -11.92 -6.07
C ASN A 244 8.95 -11.52 -5.37
N PRO A 245 7.80 -11.99 -5.87
CA PRO A 245 6.50 -11.61 -5.33
C PRO A 245 6.41 -11.96 -3.84
N PRO A 246 5.86 -11.07 -3.00
CA PRO A 246 5.66 -11.39 -1.59
C PRO A 246 4.65 -12.53 -1.46
N GLN A 247 4.77 -13.29 -0.37
CA GLN A 247 3.82 -14.33 -0.03
C GLN A 247 2.71 -13.73 0.85
N TYR A 248 1.47 -13.85 0.40
CA TYR A 248 0.31 -13.45 1.20
C TYR A 248 -0.19 -14.62 2.08
N PRO A 249 -0.91 -14.37 3.18
CA PRO A 249 -1.31 -15.40 4.14
C PRO A 249 -2.09 -16.59 3.55
N ASP A 250 -2.80 -16.36 2.45
CA ASP A 250 -3.58 -17.36 1.71
C ASP A 250 -2.75 -18.12 0.63
N GLY A 251 -1.46 -17.79 0.49
CA GLY A 251 -0.58 -18.34 -0.53
C GLY A 251 -0.69 -17.66 -1.90
N THR A 252 -1.45 -16.57 -2.02
CA THR A 252 -1.49 -15.76 -3.25
C THR A 252 -0.10 -15.17 -3.54
N ASN A 253 0.29 -15.16 -4.82
CA ASN A 253 1.47 -14.49 -5.36
C ASN A 253 1.02 -13.40 -6.36
N LEU A 254 1.91 -12.44 -6.70
CA LEU A 254 1.62 -11.39 -7.70
C LEU A 254 1.27 -11.97 -9.08
#